data_AF-A0A178ANH0-F1
#
_entry.id   AF-A0A178ANH0-F1
#
_cell.length_a   1.000
_cell.length_b   1.000
_cell.length_c   1.000
_cell.angle_alpha   90.00
_cell.angle_beta   90.00
_cell.angle_gamma   90.00
#
_symmetry.space_group_name_H-M   'P 1'
#
loop_
_entity.id
_entity.type
_entity.pdbx_description
1 polymer ?
#
loop_
_entity_poly.entity_id
_entity_poly.type
_entity_poly.pdbx_seq_one_letter_code
_entity_poly.pdbx_strand_id
1 'polypeptide(L)'
;MSSTSSTNTSISDSEDTAINTPTATSIVPTAYVPIDRSLSSWIPSNGRTTIIRSISCGSFLTLLDGEVVLAPLTGRGSIHWTCVEFQGWFGFRNTTSNKFLCHIHGGRLKCKAGEGEKWRHFTITPVAGKGYIMQMCDWWDLMSVVAVEEHGTKTLARWGKKLADGVVWEFIEVS
;
A
#
# COMPACT_ATOMS: atom_id res chain seq x y z
N MET A 1 -5.88 -24.74 -76.11
CA MET A 1 -4.95 -25.88 -76.21
C MET A 1 -3.54 -25.33 -76.01
N SER A 2 -2.77 -26.03 -75.19
CA SER A 2 -1.39 -25.81 -74.72
C SER A 2 -0.41 -25.45 -75.87
N SER A 3 0.77 -24.82 -75.74
CA SER A 3 1.80 -24.80 -74.69
C SER A 3 2.89 -23.74 -75.01
N THR A 4 3.67 -23.32 -73.98
CA THR A 4 5.15 -23.02 -73.95
C THR A 4 5.71 -21.87 -74.83
N SER A 5 6.73 -21.06 -74.46
CA SER A 5 7.68 -21.02 -73.34
C SER A 5 8.45 -19.68 -73.34
N SER A 6 8.81 -19.24 -72.11
CA SER A 6 10.08 -18.65 -71.62
C SER A 6 10.84 -17.53 -72.36
N THR A 7 11.09 -16.41 -71.66
CA THR A 7 12.43 -15.78 -71.43
C THR A 7 12.26 -14.62 -70.42
N ASN A 8 12.80 -14.66 -69.20
CA ASN A 8 14.17 -14.46 -68.70
C ASN A 8 14.55 -12.98 -68.39
N THR A 9 14.79 -12.75 -67.09
CA THR A 9 15.96 -12.06 -66.50
C THR A 9 15.82 -10.62 -65.94
N SER A 10 16.35 -10.50 -64.71
CA SER A 10 16.97 -9.35 -63.99
C SER A 10 16.09 -8.21 -63.48
N ILE A 11 16.37 -7.53 -62.36
CA ILE A 11 17.13 -7.69 -61.09
C ILE A 11 16.78 -6.38 -60.34
N SER A 12 16.68 -6.44 -59.00
CA SER A 12 16.74 -5.36 -57.99
C SER A 12 16.14 -3.97 -58.27
N ASP A 13 15.32 -3.47 -57.34
CA ASP A 13 15.84 -2.53 -56.33
C ASP A 13 14.78 -2.11 -55.28
N SER A 14 15.32 -1.96 -54.07
CA SER A 14 14.99 -1.00 -53.01
C SER A 14 13.59 -0.98 -52.37
N GLU A 15 13.56 -1.55 -51.16
CA GLU A 15 12.59 -1.25 -50.11
C GLU A 15 12.76 0.20 -49.61
N ASP A 16 11.78 1.06 -49.90
CA ASP A 16 11.68 2.40 -49.33
C ASP A 16 10.65 2.40 -48.20
N THR A 17 11.11 2.14 -46.97
CA THR A 17 10.28 2.25 -45.78
C THR A 17 10.65 3.53 -45.03
N ALA A 18 9.82 4.56 -45.23
CA ALA A 18 9.93 5.83 -44.53
C ALA A 18 9.82 5.63 -43.01
N ILE A 19 10.91 5.95 -42.31
CA ILE A 19 11.04 5.93 -40.86
C ILE A 19 10.35 7.17 -40.29
N ASN A 20 9.19 7.00 -39.64
CA ASN A 20 8.60 8.04 -38.81
C ASN A 20 9.08 7.85 -37.36
N THR A 21 9.98 8.73 -36.89
CA THR A 21 10.46 8.78 -35.51
C THR A 21 9.42 9.46 -34.62
N PRO A 22 8.95 8.86 -33.50
CA PRO A 22 8.23 9.61 -32.49
C PRO A 22 9.22 10.33 -31.56
N THR A 23 9.00 11.63 -31.36
CA THR A 23 9.69 12.51 -30.42
C THR A 23 9.69 11.91 -29.00
N ALA A 24 10.87 11.65 -28.45
CA ALA A 24 11.02 11.20 -27.07
C ALA A 24 10.88 12.38 -26.10
N THR A 25 9.78 12.44 -25.36
CA THR A 25 9.66 13.29 -24.17
C THR A 25 10.24 12.53 -22.98
N SER A 26 11.40 12.96 -22.46
CA SER A 26 11.97 12.41 -21.23
C SER A 26 11.06 12.70 -20.04
N ILE A 27 10.31 11.70 -19.61
CA ILE A 27 9.61 11.72 -18.32
C ILE A 27 10.63 11.25 -17.27
N VAL A 28 10.95 12.13 -16.33
CA VAL A 28 11.75 11.83 -15.14
C VAL A 28 11.17 10.58 -14.46
N PRO A 29 11.97 9.55 -14.12
CA PRO A 29 11.43 8.38 -13.45
C PRO A 29 11.17 8.73 -11.99
N THR A 30 9.96 9.23 -11.70
CA THR A 30 9.34 9.00 -10.40
C THR A 30 9.27 7.48 -10.26
N ALA A 31 9.88 6.90 -9.22
CA ALA A 31 9.79 5.47 -8.96
C ALA A 31 8.32 5.09 -8.72
N TYR A 32 7.59 4.79 -9.80
CA TYR A 32 6.28 4.19 -9.76
C TYR A 32 6.51 2.75 -9.35
N VAL A 33 6.25 2.45 -8.08
CA VAL A 33 6.00 1.06 -7.67
C VAL A 33 4.84 0.59 -8.56
N PRO A 34 5.01 -0.43 -9.41
CA PRO A 34 3.92 -0.95 -10.22
C PRO A 34 2.93 -1.60 -9.27
N ILE A 35 1.92 -0.85 -8.83
CA ILE A 35 0.82 -1.41 -8.05
C ILE A 35 -0.04 -2.15 -9.07
N ASP A 36 0.14 -3.47 -9.15
CA ASP A 36 -0.78 -4.34 -9.86
C ASP A 36 -2.15 -4.28 -9.15
N ARG A 37 -3.06 -3.50 -9.73
CA ARG A 37 -4.42 -3.30 -9.19
C ARG A 37 -5.27 -4.57 -9.26
N SER A 38 -4.82 -5.63 -9.94
CA SER A 38 -5.52 -6.92 -9.97
C SER A 38 -5.35 -7.75 -8.69
N LEU A 39 -4.46 -7.34 -7.77
CA LEU A 39 -4.19 -7.99 -6.48
C LEU A 39 -4.75 -7.20 -5.27
N SER A 40 -5.50 -6.13 -5.54
CA SER A 40 -6.04 -5.20 -4.54
C SER A 40 -7.19 -5.82 -3.73
N SER A 41 -6.85 -6.60 -2.70
CA SER A 41 -7.65 -6.88 -1.48
C SER A 41 -7.14 -8.17 -0.82
N TRP A 42 -5.88 -8.19 -0.41
CA TRP A 42 -5.37 -9.32 0.36
C TRP A 42 -5.32 -8.99 1.84
N ILE A 43 -5.90 -9.89 2.64
CA ILE A 43 -5.70 -9.89 4.09
C ILE A 43 -4.20 -10.01 4.32
N PRO A 44 -3.57 -9.11 5.10
CA PRO A 44 -2.14 -9.16 5.38
C PRO A 44 -1.72 -10.54 5.86
N SER A 45 -0.74 -11.15 5.18
CA SER A 45 -0.26 -12.49 5.53
C SER A 45 0.89 -12.41 6.54
N ASN A 46 0.94 -13.36 7.47
CA ASN A 46 2.01 -13.43 8.46
C ASN A 46 3.40 -13.45 7.80
N GLY A 47 4.31 -12.62 8.29
CA GLY A 47 5.67 -12.48 7.78
C GLY A 47 5.81 -11.65 6.49
N ARG A 48 4.70 -11.28 5.83
CA ARG A 48 4.74 -10.46 4.61
C ARG A 48 4.83 -8.98 4.94
N THR A 49 5.57 -8.27 4.09
CA THR A 49 5.66 -6.81 4.16
C THR A 49 4.52 -6.21 3.34
N THR A 50 3.80 -5.28 3.95
CA THR A 50 2.68 -4.58 3.31
C THR A 50 2.81 -3.08 3.45
N ILE A 51 2.28 -2.37 2.46
CA ILE A 51 1.96 -0.95 2.51
C ILE A 51 0.48 -0.82 2.87
N ILE A 52 0.18 0.02 3.85
CA ILE A 52 -1.18 0.23 4.36
C ILE A 52 -1.65 1.61 3.91
N ARG A 53 -2.69 1.65 3.08
CA ARG A 53 -3.17 2.87 2.42
C ARG A 53 -4.60 3.19 2.82
N SER A 54 -4.86 4.44 3.17
CA SER A 54 -6.22 4.95 3.36
C SER A 54 -6.90 5.11 2.01
N ILE A 55 -8.04 4.47 1.81
CA ILE A 55 -8.76 4.51 0.54
C ILE A 55 -9.35 5.90 0.27
N SER A 56 -9.88 6.56 1.29
CA SER A 56 -10.60 7.84 1.13
C SER A 56 -9.71 9.00 0.70
N CYS A 57 -8.46 9.03 1.15
CA CYS A 57 -7.52 10.11 0.85
C CYS A 57 -6.26 9.67 0.08
N GLY A 58 -6.14 8.37 -0.18
CA GLY A 58 -5.00 7.77 -0.87
C GLY A 58 -3.65 7.88 -0.16
N SER A 59 -3.63 8.41 1.07
CA SER A 59 -2.43 8.57 1.89
C SER A 59 -2.07 7.27 2.60
N PHE A 60 -0.80 7.15 2.99
CA PHE A 60 -0.20 5.93 3.52
C PHE A 60 0.03 6.05 5.02
N LEU A 61 -0.15 4.94 5.72
CA LEU A 61 0.31 4.79 7.09
C LEU A 61 1.84 4.85 7.10
N THR A 62 2.39 5.94 7.62
CA THR A 62 3.80 6.25 7.54
C THR A 62 4.36 6.47 8.94
N LEU A 63 5.52 5.88 9.22
CA LEU A 63 6.37 6.29 10.33
C LEU A 63 7.28 7.42 9.85
N LEU A 64 7.00 8.65 10.27
CA LEU A 64 7.75 9.85 9.89
C LEU A 64 8.27 10.54 11.14
N ASP A 65 9.58 10.71 11.25
CA ASP A 65 10.25 11.42 12.34
C ASP A 65 9.79 10.93 13.75
N GLY A 66 9.52 9.62 13.87
CA GLY A 66 9.07 8.96 15.12
C GLY A 66 7.55 8.97 15.36
N GLU A 67 6.79 9.60 14.46
CA GLU A 67 5.34 9.75 14.54
C GLU A 67 4.61 8.87 13.53
N VAL A 68 3.43 8.39 13.91
CA VAL A 68 2.55 7.61 13.02
C VAL A 68 1.54 8.55 12.40
N VAL A 69 1.64 8.74 11.09
CA VAL A 69 0.86 9.72 10.32
C VAL A 69 0.27 9.10 9.07
N LEU A 70 -0.79 9.74 8.56
CA LEU A 70 -1.25 9.57 7.18
C LEU A 70 -0.56 10.62 6.31
N ALA A 71 0.30 10.16 5.41
CA ALA A 71 1.08 11.04 4.53
C ALA A 71 1.09 10.54 3.08
N PRO A 72 1.23 11.44 2.10
CA PRO A 72 1.48 11.04 0.71
C PRO A 72 2.87 10.40 0.55
N LEU A 73 3.05 9.62 -0.52
CA LEU A 73 4.35 9.07 -0.95
C LEU A 73 5.28 10.21 -1.36
N THR A 74 6.05 10.72 -0.40
CA THR A 74 6.99 11.84 -0.62
C THR A 74 8.46 11.41 -0.48
N GLY A 75 8.71 10.12 -0.27
CA GLY A 75 10.05 9.57 -0.05
C GLY A 75 10.62 9.81 1.35
N ARG A 76 9.96 10.61 2.20
CA ARG A 76 10.31 10.73 3.63
C ARG A 76 9.48 9.75 4.47
N GLY A 77 10.11 9.19 5.51
CA GLY A 77 9.49 8.24 6.41
C GLY A 77 9.47 6.80 5.88
N SER A 78 8.97 5.88 6.71
CA SER A 78 8.89 4.45 6.41
C SER A 78 7.44 4.00 6.31
N ILE A 79 7.07 3.43 5.17
CA ILE A 79 5.70 2.96 4.85
C ILE A 79 5.58 1.43 4.86
N HIS A 80 6.68 0.73 5.09
CA HIS A 80 6.75 -0.72 4.99
C HIS A 80 6.51 -1.36 6.36
N TRP A 81 5.45 -2.14 6.45
CA TRP A 81 5.00 -2.80 7.68
C TRP A 81 5.01 -4.31 7.48
N THR A 82 5.83 -5.03 8.23
CA THR A 82 5.74 -6.49 8.30
C THR A 82 4.51 -6.87 9.13
N CYS A 83 3.61 -7.62 8.54
CA CYS A 83 2.50 -8.23 9.24
C CYS A 83 3.02 -9.40 10.11
N VAL A 84 2.65 -9.41 11.38
CA VAL A 84 2.98 -10.48 12.33
C VAL A 84 1.68 -10.95 12.96
N GLU A 85 1.35 -12.21 12.72
CA GLU A 85 0.18 -12.86 13.31
C GLU A 85 0.55 -13.49 14.66
N PHE A 86 -0.34 -13.35 15.64
CA PHE A 86 -0.20 -14.00 16.95
C PHE A 86 -1.58 -14.32 17.53
N GLN A 87 -1.92 -15.61 17.62
CA GLN A 87 -3.18 -16.09 18.22
C GLN A 87 -4.44 -15.46 17.61
N GLY A 88 -4.45 -15.30 16.29
CA GLY A 88 -5.54 -14.67 15.52
C GLY A 88 -5.48 -13.13 15.49
N TRP A 89 -4.55 -12.51 16.21
CA TRP A 89 -4.35 -11.05 16.18
C TRP A 89 -3.30 -10.67 15.16
N PHE A 90 -3.46 -9.48 14.58
CA PHE A 90 -2.47 -8.87 13.71
C PHE A 90 -1.61 -7.86 14.46
N GLY A 91 -0.32 -7.84 14.17
CA GLY A 91 0.60 -6.77 14.55
C GLY A 91 1.31 -6.24 13.30
N PHE A 92 1.58 -4.94 13.27
CA PHE A 92 2.27 -4.30 12.16
C PHE A 92 3.61 -3.76 12.65
N ARG A 93 4.70 -4.44 12.29
CA ARG A 93 6.06 -4.03 12.65
C ARG A 93 6.63 -3.14 11.55
N ASN A 94 7.05 -1.93 11.89
CA ASN A 94 7.75 -1.10 10.93
C ASN A 94 9.13 -1.71 10.63
N THR A 95 9.43 -1.85 9.34
CA THR A 95 10.69 -2.48 8.88
C THR A 95 11.94 -1.66 9.20
N THR A 96 11.81 -0.35 9.38
CA THR A 96 12.94 0.55 9.68
C THR A 96 13.23 0.62 11.18
N SER A 97 12.21 0.80 12.02
CA SER A 97 12.40 0.91 13.47
C SER A 97 12.42 -0.44 14.19
N ASN A 98 11.97 -1.52 13.53
CA ASN A 98 11.70 -2.83 14.15
C ASN A 98 10.76 -2.77 15.35
N LYS A 99 9.95 -1.71 15.47
CA LYS A 99 8.91 -1.56 16.49
C LYS A 99 7.52 -1.76 15.91
N PHE A 100 6.60 -2.17 16.76
CA PHE A 100 5.23 -2.38 16.37
C PHE A 100 4.42 -1.08 16.47
N LEU A 101 3.49 -0.94 15.53
CA LEU A 101 2.35 -0.05 15.66
C LEU A 101 1.56 -0.46 16.91
N CYS A 102 1.29 0.51 17.78
CA CYS A 102 0.60 0.31 19.04
C CYS A 102 -0.14 1.56 19.45
N HIS A 103 -1.05 1.44 20.41
CA HIS A 103 -1.58 2.61 21.08
C HIS A 103 -0.83 2.86 22.40
N ILE A 104 -0.78 4.13 22.80
CA ILE A 104 -0.28 4.55 24.11
C ILE A 104 -1.44 5.04 25.00
N HIS A 105 -1.13 5.45 26.22
CA HIS A 105 -2.09 6.15 27.07
C HIS A 105 -2.70 7.36 26.32
N GLY A 106 -4.02 7.50 26.40
CA GLY A 106 -4.78 8.47 25.60
C GLY A 106 -5.21 7.96 24.22
N GLY A 107 -4.82 6.75 23.80
CA GLY A 107 -5.36 6.08 22.62
C GLY A 107 -4.78 6.51 21.27
N ARG A 108 -3.80 7.43 21.25
CA ARG A 108 -3.04 7.73 20.03
C ARG A 108 -2.20 6.54 19.60
N LEU A 109 -2.09 6.35 18.29
CA LEU A 109 -1.19 5.37 17.70
C LEU A 109 0.23 5.91 17.66
N LYS A 110 1.20 5.02 17.94
CA LYS A 110 2.63 5.24 17.90
C LYS A 110 3.31 3.98 17.35
N CYS A 111 4.61 4.07 17.05
CA CYS A 111 5.43 2.93 16.65
C CYS A 111 6.53 2.71 17.70
N LYS A 112 6.17 2.08 18.82
CA LYS A 112 7.10 1.91 19.96
C LYS A 112 7.08 0.51 20.56
N ALA A 113 6.05 -0.29 20.26
CA ALA A 113 5.83 -1.52 20.99
C ALA A 113 6.85 -2.61 20.65
N GLY A 114 7.17 -3.42 21.66
CA GLY A 114 7.95 -4.64 21.52
C GLY A 114 7.09 -5.85 21.14
N GLU A 115 7.73 -6.98 20.87
CA GLU A 115 7.05 -8.23 20.47
C GLU A 115 6.15 -8.80 21.56
N GLY A 116 6.54 -8.69 22.84
CA GLY A 116 5.74 -9.19 23.96
C GLY A 116 4.57 -8.29 24.41
N GLU A 117 4.42 -7.09 23.84
CA GLU A 117 3.45 -6.10 24.32
C GLU A 117 2.09 -6.25 23.65
N LYS A 118 1.02 -6.33 24.46
CA LYS A 118 -0.34 -6.61 23.95
C LYS A 118 -1.03 -5.40 23.30
N TRP A 119 -0.56 -4.18 23.57
CA TRP A 119 -1.15 -2.94 23.02
C TRP A 119 -0.86 -2.72 21.52
N ARG A 120 -0.27 -3.72 20.86
CA ARG A 120 0.05 -3.74 19.42
C ARG A 120 -0.95 -4.56 18.58
N HIS A 121 -1.91 -5.21 19.22
CA HIS A 121 -2.80 -6.16 18.55
C HIS A 121 -3.96 -5.44 17.86
N PHE A 122 -4.21 -5.85 16.61
CA PHE A 122 -5.28 -5.38 15.76
C PHE A 122 -6.17 -6.54 15.32
N THR A 123 -7.45 -6.25 15.18
CA THR A 123 -8.33 -7.00 14.27
C THR A 123 -8.47 -6.25 12.95
N ILE A 124 -8.80 -6.99 11.90
CA ILE A 124 -9.07 -6.47 10.57
C ILE A 124 -10.47 -6.93 10.18
N THR A 125 -11.40 -5.99 10.05
CA THR A 125 -12.80 -6.28 9.71
C THR A 125 -13.06 -5.88 8.25
N PRO A 126 -13.47 -6.80 7.36
CA PRO A 126 -13.79 -6.47 5.98
C PRO A 126 -15.03 -5.57 5.89
N VAL A 127 -15.00 -4.62 4.95
CA VAL A 127 -16.12 -3.77 4.56
C VAL A 127 -16.48 -4.10 3.12
N ALA A 128 -17.68 -4.64 2.93
CA ALA A 128 -18.15 -5.16 1.63
C ALA A 128 -17.88 -4.18 0.48
N GLY A 129 -17.10 -4.63 -0.51
CA GLY A 129 -16.76 -3.87 -1.72
C GLY A 129 -15.90 -2.62 -1.52
N LYS A 130 -15.36 -2.38 -0.31
CA LYS A 130 -14.59 -1.17 -0.01
C LYS A 130 -13.15 -1.46 0.41
N GLY A 131 -12.93 -2.30 1.41
CA GLY A 131 -11.62 -2.51 2.02
C GLY A 131 -11.76 -3.04 3.44
N TYR A 132 -10.92 -2.59 4.35
CA TYR A 132 -10.90 -3.11 5.73
C TYR A 132 -10.87 -2.01 6.78
N ILE A 133 -11.49 -2.24 7.93
CA ILE A 133 -11.31 -1.42 9.13
C ILE A 133 -10.34 -2.11 10.06
N MET A 134 -9.35 -1.36 10.55
CA MET A 134 -8.49 -1.79 11.64
C MET A 134 -9.12 -1.39 12.97
N GLN A 135 -9.17 -2.31 13.93
CA GLN A 135 -9.61 -2.03 15.28
C GLN A 135 -8.60 -2.55 16.31
N MET A 136 -8.56 -1.93 17.48
CA MET A 136 -7.74 -2.35 18.60
C MET A 136 -8.61 -2.57 19.83
N CYS A 137 -8.24 -3.55 20.65
CA CYS A 137 -8.87 -3.73 21.94
C CYS A 137 -8.45 -2.62 22.90
N ASP A 138 -9.43 -2.00 23.56
CA ASP A 138 -9.26 -1.13 24.72
C ASP A 138 -10.12 -1.68 25.86
N TRP A 139 -9.46 -2.30 26.84
CA TRP A 139 -10.12 -3.07 27.89
C TRP A 139 -11.03 -4.17 27.34
N TRP A 140 -12.32 -3.87 27.18
CA TRP A 140 -13.37 -4.80 26.74
C TRP A 140 -13.99 -4.37 25.41
N ASP A 141 -13.64 -3.18 24.92
CA ASP A 141 -14.22 -2.57 23.74
C ASP A 141 -13.28 -2.67 22.55
N LEU A 142 -13.84 -2.91 21.37
CA LEU A 142 -13.10 -2.92 20.12
C LEU A 142 -13.23 -1.57 19.42
N MET A 143 -12.17 -0.78 19.46
CA MET A 143 -12.14 0.60 19.01
C MET A 143 -11.53 0.71 17.62
N SER A 144 -12.25 1.33 16.68
CA SER A 144 -11.77 1.56 15.31
C SER A 144 -10.66 2.60 15.29
N VAL A 145 -9.69 2.40 14.40
CA VAL A 145 -8.64 3.37 14.11
C VAL A 145 -9.22 4.50 13.25
N VAL A 146 -9.14 5.72 13.77
CA VAL A 146 -9.62 6.95 13.13
C VAL A 146 -8.45 7.86 12.79
N ALA A 147 -8.62 8.70 11.78
CA ALA A 147 -7.69 9.78 11.46
C ALA A 147 -8.04 11.04 12.25
N VAL A 148 -7.03 11.68 12.82
CA VAL A 148 -7.18 12.90 13.62
C VAL A 148 -6.22 13.95 13.08
N GLU A 149 -6.74 15.12 12.73
CA GLU A 149 -5.93 16.22 12.22
C GLU A 149 -5.56 17.17 13.36
N GLU A 150 -4.26 17.34 13.58
CA GLU A 150 -3.70 18.15 14.66
C GLU A 150 -2.51 18.94 14.15
N HIS A 151 -2.58 20.26 14.31
CA HIS A 151 -1.50 21.17 13.88
C HIS A 151 -1.07 20.94 12.41
N GLY A 152 -2.04 20.63 11.52
CA GLY A 152 -1.79 20.36 10.10
C GLY A 152 -1.22 18.97 9.80
N THR A 153 -1.09 18.10 10.81
CA THR A 153 -0.63 16.72 10.65
C THR A 153 -1.79 15.76 10.90
N LYS A 154 -2.03 14.84 9.95
CA LYS A 154 -3.03 13.79 10.11
C LYS A 154 -2.42 12.59 10.82
N THR A 155 -2.68 12.46 12.11
CA THR A 155 -2.28 11.33 12.96
C THR A 155 -3.40 10.30 13.07
N LEU A 156 -3.16 9.21 13.80
CA LEU A 156 -4.15 8.16 14.02
C LEU A 156 -4.39 7.91 15.51
N ALA A 157 -5.62 7.54 15.85
CA ALA A 157 -6.00 7.16 17.20
C ALA A 157 -7.05 6.04 17.20
N ARG A 158 -7.12 5.27 18.28
CA ARG A 158 -8.15 4.23 18.50
C ARG A 158 -9.36 4.80 19.27
N TRP A 159 -10.05 5.75 18.66
CA TRP A 159 -11.17 6.47 19.27
C TRP A 159 -12.52 6.22 18.59
N GLY A 160 -12.55 5.48 17.47
CA GLY A 160 -13.80 5.14 16.80
C GLY A 160 -14.59 4.13 17.62
N LYS A 161 -15.83 4.47 17.99
CA LYS A 161 -16.70 3.60 18.80
C LYS A 161 -17.51 2.64 17.95
N LYS A 162 -17.59 2.91 16.64
CA LYS A 162 -18.26 2.08 15.64
C LYS A 162 -17.28 1.73 14.53
N LEU A 163 -17.55 0.64 13.82
CA LEU A 163 -16.81 0.27 12.61
C LEU A 163 -16.82 1.39 11.56
N ALA A 164 -17.98 2.04 11.38
CA ALA A 164 -18.17 3.11 10.39
C ALA A 164 -17.36 4.40 10.69
N ASP A 165 -16.87 4.56 11.92
CA ASP A 165 -16.01 5.70 12.27
C ASP A 165 -14.58 5.51 11.74
N GLY A 166 -14.19 4.26 11.48
CA GLY A 166 -12.83 3.89 11.15
C GLY A 166 -12.39 4.34 9.76
N VAL A 167 -11.09 4.53 9.60
CA VAL A 167 -10.48 4.66 8.28
C VAL A 167 -10.63 3.34 7.53
N VAL A 168 -11.08 3.41 6.27
CA VAL A 168 -11.09 2.26 5.37
C VAL A 168 -9.70 2.11 4.74
N TRP A 169 -9.10 0.96 4.97
CA TRP A 169 -7.74 0.61 4.57
C TRP A 169 -7.74 -0.36 3.40
N GLU A 170 -6.74 -0.19 2.56
CA GLU A 170 -6.26 -1.13 1.55
C GLU A 170 -4.88 -1.63 2.00
N PHE A 171 -4.65 -2.93 1.88
CA PHE A 171 -3.37 -3.57 2.17
C PHE A 171 -2.74 -4.03 0.86
N ILE A 172 -1.52 -3.57 0.61
CA ILE A 172 -0.79 -3.82 -0.64
C ILE A 172 0.45 -4.62 -0.24
N GLU A 173 0.55 -5.88 -0.65
CA GLU A 173 1.75 -6.69 -0.40
C GLU A 173 2.92 -6.18 -1.25
N VAL A 174 4.12 -6.16 -0.67
CA VAL A 174 5.36 -5.86 -1.38
C VAL A 174 6.08 -7.17 -1.64
N SER A 175 6.25 -7.50 -2.93
CA SER A 175 6.94 -8.70 -3.42
C SER A 175 8.46 -8.64 -3.20
#